data_AF-A0AAD8G8J6-F1
#
_entry.id   AF-A0AAD8G8J6-F1
#
_cell.length_a   1.000
_cell.length_b   1.000
_cell.length_c   1.000
_cell.angle_alpha   90.00
_cell.angle_beta   90.00
_cell.angle_gamma   90.00
#
_symmetry.space_group_name_H-M   'P 1'
#
loop_
_entity.id
_entity.type
_entity.pdbx_description
1 polymer ?
#
loop_
_entity_poly.entity_id
_entity_poly.type
_entity_poly.pdbx_seq_one_letter_code
_entity_poly.pdbx_strand_id
1 'polypeptide(L)'
;MPKKGGKTASKAGEGDADAKRSKTEPASIPSPFNFESPDSLFESLISPIAPKDFFQDYWEQKPLLIQRSDPSLAAYYQSLFQFADLKQLCGRGVFYGRDVNFCRCVEGKKKVLNKDGKVNYNQLKKDFDQKRATIQFHQPQRFKDELWRIQEKLECFFGSLVGSNVYITPQESQGLPPHYDDVEVFILQLEGEKRWRLYKPTVPLAREYSLEPEDRIGNPTHEFTLKPGDLLYFPRGTIHQADTPSGVEHSTHITISTYQNNSWGDFLLDIVPGFVFDSMKQDVTIRAGLPRKLLMERHFFFFFFKLFQDVNKSDYAPKQLSGFLRSLADKLDCGQELRSADMKKDFITNRLPPYLGGGCELTPGGKLPKLDDKIIHVLILVEPHHEMTDVSTEMAVFVFHSLNNSRAVHMMGAGEEDDEDEDETLKARGLRFPLSHTEALKQLLTIDTVLVKDLRLDLDADKENLALSLWTECLIAVI
;
A
#
# COMPACT_ATOMS: atom_id res chain seq x y z
N MET A 1 -41.56 -22.23 54.37
CA MET A 1 -41.66 -23.03 55.61
C MET A 1 -42.56 -24.24 55.35
N PRO A 2 -42.37 -25.41 55.99
CA PRO A 2 -41.51 -25.72 57.16
C PRO A 2 -40.37 -26.74 56.84
N LYS A 3 -39.13 -26.56 57.35
CA LYS A 3 -38.48 -27.08 58.60
C LYS A 3 -38.00 -28.54 58.46
N LYS A 4 -36.81 -29.01 58.92
CA LYS A 4 -35.70 -28.63 59.84
C LYS A 4 -34.56 -29.66 59.56
N GLY A 5 -33.26 -29.35 59.48
CA GLY A 5 -32.27 -29.21 60.58
C GLY A 5 -31.25 -30.38 60.50
N GLY A 6 -29.93 -30.30 60.77
CA GLY A 6 -29.02 -29.25 61.22
C GLY A 6 -27.54 -29.71 61.24
N LYS A 7 -26.65 -28.76 61.58
CA LYS A 7 -25.28 -28.85 62.17
C LYS A 7 -24.04 -29.33 61.36
N THR A 8 -23.32 -28.32 60.84
CA THR A 8 -21.89 -27.96 61.08
C THR A 8 -20.83 -29.03 61.38
N ALA A 9 -19.78 -29.06 60.55
CA ALA A 9 -18.38 -29.09 60.99
C ALA A 9 -17.45 -28.53 59.89
N SER A 10 -16.65 -27.53 60.26
CA SER A 10 -15.55 -26.95 59.49
C SER A 10 -14.37 -27.91 59.37
N LYS A 11 -13.75 -28.01 58.19
CA LYS A 11 -12.32 -28.29 58.06
C LYS A 11 -11.80 -27.71 56.74
N ALA A 12 -10.79 -26.85 56.89
CA ALA A 12 -9.93 -26.39 55.83
C ALA A 12 -9.16 -27.58 55.21
N GLY A 13 -8.94 -27.50 53.91
CA GLY A 13 -8.14 -28.43 53.12
C GLY A 13 -7.89 -27.81 51.76
N GLU A 14 -6.78 -27.09 51.65
CA GLU A 14 -6.14 -26.76 50.38
C GLU A 14 -5.76 -28.06 49.66
N GLY A 15 -5.94 -28.11 48.34
CA GLY A 15 -5.43 -29.20 47.52
C GLY A 15 -6.17 -29.41 46.21
N ASP A 16 -5.53 -28.93 45.15
CA ASP A 16 -5.47 -29.54 43.82
C ASP A 16 -6.64 -29.32 42.83
N ALA A 17 -6.32 -28.61 41.74
CA ALA A 17 -6.63 -29.04 40.38
C ALA A 17 -5.91 -28.13 39.37
N ASP A 18 -4.67 -28.50 39.06
CA ASP A 18 -3.91 -28.07 37.90
C ASP A 18 -4.75 -28.19 36.61
N ALA A 19 -5.15 -27.05 36.02
CA ALA A 19 -5.72 -27.00 34.68
C ALA A 19 -4.65 -26.48 33.68
N LYS A 20 -3.64 -27.32 33.40
CA LYS A 20 -2.72 -27.10 32.27
C LYS A 20 -3.48 -27.21 30.95
N ARG A 21 -3.92 -26.07 30.41
CA ARG A 21 -4.22 -25.93 28.97
C ARG A 21 -2.90 -25.85 28.22
N SER A 22 -2.39 -26.99 27.75
CA SER A 22 -1.38 -27.00 26.70
C SER A 22 -2.05 -26.59 25.38
N LYS A 23 -2.03 -25.31 25.05
CA LYS A 23 -2.12 -24.88 23.66
C LYS A 23 -0.74 -25.08 23.05
N THR A 24 -0.54 -26.19 22.37
CA THR A 24 0.59 -26.36 21.46
C THR A 24 0.34 -25.41 20.30
N GLU A 25 1.03 -24.28 20.29
CA GLU A 25 1.21 -23.48 19.08
C GLU A 25 1.89 -24.37 18.03
N PRO A 26 1.44 -24.38 16.76
CA PRO A 26 2.18 -25.08 15.72
C PRO A 26 3.57 -24.46 15.64
N ALA A 27 4.61 -25.30 15.69
CA ALA A 27 6.01 -24.87 15.59
C ALA A 27 6.18 -23.94 14.39
N SER A 28 6.73 -22.73 14.61
CA SER A 28 6.91 -21.75 13.54
C SER A 28 7.88 -22.30 12.51
N ILE A 29 7.43 -22.43 11.26
CA ILE A 29 8.32 -22.73 10.14
C ILE A 29 9.34 -21.57 10.08
N PRO A 30 10.66 -21.85 10.16
CA PRO A 30 11.66 -20.80 10.04
C PRO A 30 11.48 -20.03 8.74
N SER A 31 11.37 -18.71 8.80
CA SER A 31 11.23 -17.91 7.59
C SER A 31 12.54 -17.94 6.79
N PRO A 32 12.50 -18.23 5.48
CA PRO A 32 13.65 -18.12 4.59
C PRO A 32 13.95 -16.66 4.20
N PHE A 33 13.08 -15.71 4.56
CA PHE A 33 13.26 -14.29 4.24
C PHE A 33 14.03 -13.55 5.34
N ASN A 34 14.84 -12.56 4.93
CA ASN A 34 15.58 -11.71 5.86
C ASN A 34 14.79 -10.44 6.20
N PHE A 35 14.19 -10.40 7.39
CA PHE A 35 13.40 -9.27 7.87
C PHE A 35 14.20 -8.19 8.65
N GLU A 36 15.54 -8.21 8.62
CA GLU A 36 16.38 -7.20 9.29
C GLU A 36 16.11 -5.78 8.80
N SER A 37 15.88 -5.60 7.49
CA SER A 37 15.61 -4.32 6.84
C SER A 37 14.63 -4.48 5.66
N PRO A 38 14.04 -3.39 5.15
CA PRO A 38 13.28 -3.43 3.89
C PRO A 38 14.09 -3.99 2.72
N ASP A 39 15.35 -3.56 2.58
CA ASP A 39 16.26 -4.00 1.52
C ASP A 39 16.57 -5.49 1.59
N SER A 40 16.92 -5.99 2.79
CA SER A 40 17.23 -7.41 2.99
C SER A 40 16.02 -8.30 2.73
N LEU A 41 14.81 -7.83 3.04
CA LEU A 41 13.59 -8.56 2.74
C LEU A 41 13.44 -8.70 1.24
N PHE A 42 13.50 -7.58 0.52
CA PHE A 42 13.34 -7.59 -0.93
C PHE A 42 14.41 -8.45 -1.61
N GLU A 43 15.68 -8.31 -1.21
CA GLU A 43 16.78 -9.15 -1.70
C GLU A 43 16.48 -10.65 -1.50
N SER A 44 16.05 -11.05 -0.30
CA SER A 44 15.70 -12.45 -0.04
C SER A 44 14.46 -12.93 -0.81
N LEU A 45 13.50 -12.03 -1.08
CA LEU A 45 12.28 -12.34 -1.83
C LEU A 45 12.57 -12.70 -3.29
N ILE A 46 13.47 -11.95 -3.95
CA ILE A 46 13.83 -12.14 -5.36
C ILE A 46 15.12 -12.93 -5.58
N SER A 47 15.72 -13.48 -4.51
CA SER A 47 16.89 -14.34 -4.59
C SER A 47 16.68 -15.49 -5.62
N PRO A 48 17.68 -15.79 -6.48
CA PRO A 48 19.06 -15.32 -6.44
C PRO A 48 19.35 -14.03 -7.23
N ILE A 49 18.33 -13.31 -7.69
CA ILE A 49 18.51 -12.08 -8.47
C ILE A 49 18.90 -10.95 -7.51
N ALA A 50 20.00 -10.24 -7.81
CA ALA A 50 20.40 -9.09 -7.03
C ALA A 50 19.40 -7.92 -7.27
N PRO A 51 19.02 -7.15 -6.24
CA PRO A 51 18.11 -6.01 -6.39
C PRO A 51 18.54 -5.01 -7.47
N LYS A 52 19.86 -4.76 -7.57
CA LYS A 52 20.41 -3.90 -8.62
C LYS A 52 20.07 -4.40 -10.03
N ASP A 53 20.29 -5.69 -10.29
CA ASP A 53 20.03 -6.29 -11.60
C ASP A 53 18.51 -6.32 -11.87
N PHE A 54 17.70 -6.55 -10.84
CA PHE A 54 16.25 -6.46 -10.95
C PHE A 54 15.78 -5.09 -11.43
N PHE A 55 16.17 -4.01 -10.76
CA PHE A 55 15.74 -2.66 -11.13
C PHE A 55 16.33 -2.16 -12.45
N GLN A 56 17.53 -2.64 -12.79
CA GLN A 56 18.17 -2.27 -14.04
C GLN A 56 17.53 -2.97 -15.25
N ASP A 57 17.24 -4.27 -15.15
CA ASP A 57 16.94 -5.10 -16.31
C ASP A 57 15.48 -5.58 -16.40
N TYR A 58 14.72 -5.54 -15.30
CA TYR A 58 13.38 -6.13 -15.21
C TYR A 58 12.30 -5.14 -14.82
N TRP A 59 12.53 -4.34 -13.78
CA TRP A 59 11.54 -3.38 -13.27
C TRP A 59 11.02 -2.46 -14.37
N GLU A 60 9.69 -2.40 -14.52
CA GLU A 60 8.98 -1.62 -15.54
C GLU A 60 9.38 -1.92 -17.00
N GLN A 61 10.07 -3.05 -17.26
CA GLN A 61 10.62 -3.38 -18.57
C GLN A 61 10.16 -4.74 -19.09
N LYS A 62 10.33 -5.81 -18.30
CA LYS A 62 10.02 -7.18 -18.76
C LYS A 62 9.71 -8.14 -17.61
N PRO A 63 9.00 -9.24 -17.88
CA PRO A 63 8.75 -10.28 -16.89
C PRO A 63 10.04 -10.95 -16.36
N LEU A 64 10.01 -11.34 -15.09
CA LEU A 64 11.03 -12.14 -14.41
C LEU A 64 10.38 -13.41 -13.85
N LEU A 65 10.85 -14.57 -14.28
CA LEU A 65 10.46 -15.87 -13.73
C LEU A 65 11.61 -16.43 -12.88
N ILE A 66 11.32 -16.74 -11.62
CA ILE A 66 12.25 -17.43 -10.71
C ILE A 66 11.64 -18.77 -10.31
N GLN A 67 12.07 -19.83 -11.01
CA GLN A 67 11.68 -21.20 -10.66
C GLN A 67 12.63 -21.77 -9.62
N ARG A 68 12.07 -22.28 -8.53
CA ARG A 68 12.81 -22.78 -7.38
C ARG A 68 12.40 -24.22 -7.07
N SER A 69 13.27 -24.93 -6.38
CA SER A 69 13.04 -26.32 -5.98
C SER A 69 13.36 -26.56 -4.49
N ASP A 70 13.43 -25.49 -3.69
CA ASP A 70 13.70 -25.56 -2.26
C ASP A 70 12.43 -25.98 -1.50
N PRO A 71 12.40 -27.16 -0.86
CA PRO A 71 11.23 -27.63 -0.12
C PRO A 71 10.88 -26.75 1.10
N SER A 72 11.88 -26.12 1.73
CA SER A 72 11.65 -25.26 2.89
C SER A 72 10.97 -23.95 2.50
N LEU A 73 11.39 -23.36 1.39
CA LEU A 73 10.76 -22.18 0.81
C LEU A 73 9.34 -22.48 0.31
N ALA A 74 9.15 -23.63 -0.34
CA ALA A 74 7.81 -24.08 -0.77
C ALA A 74 6.86 -24.23 0.43
N ALA A 75 7.31 -24.85 1.53
CA ALA A 75 6.53 -24.97 2.75
C ALA A 75 6.25 -23.61 3.42
N TYR A 76 7.21 -22.69 3.39
CA TYR A 76 7.01 -21.33 3.88
C TYR A 76 5.98 -20.56 3.04
N TYR A 77 6.08 -20.59 1.70
CA TYR A 77 5.09 -19.96 0.81
C TYR A 77 3.69 -20.51 1.08
N GLN A 78 3.55 -21.83 1.17
CA GLN A 78 2.28 -22.46 1.53
C GLN A 78 1.73 -21.96 2.88
N SER A 79 2.58 -21.64 3.86
CA SER A 79 2.12 -21.13 5.16
C SER A 79 1.54 -19.71 5.13
N LEU A 80 1.85 -18.92 4.08
CA LEU A 80 1.39 -17.54 3.94
C LEU A 80 -0.14 -17.46 3.79
N PHE A 81 -0.72 -18.38 3.02
CA PHE A 81 -2.17 -18.52 2.86
C PHE A 81 -2.52 -19.88 2.26
N GLN A 82 -3.49 -20.58 2.85
CA GLN A 82 -3.95 -21.90 2.40
C GLN A 82 -5.44 -21.90 2.08
N PHE A 83 -5.88 -22.81 1.21
CA PHE A 83 -7.31 -23.06 1.02
C PHE A 83 -8.03 -23.38 2.36
N ALA A 84 -7.35 -24.08 3.26
CA ALA A 84 -7.87 -24.44 4.58
C ALA A 84 -8.16 -23.22 5.49
N ASP A 85 -7.45 -22.10 5.30
CA ASP A 85 -7.63 -20.88 6.09
C ASP A 85 -9.04 -20.27 5.90
N LEU A 86 -9.64 -20.49 4.73
CA LEU A 86 -10.94 -19.91 4.36
C LEU A 86 -12.05 -20.27 5.33
N LYS A 87 -12.00 -21.45 5.96
CA LYS A 87 -13.00 -21.84 6.95
C LYS A 87 -12.98 -20.92 8.17
N GLN A 88 -11.79 -20.62 8.69
CA GLN A 88 -11.61 -19.73 9.84
C GLN A 88 -11.94 -18.28 9.43
N LEU A 89 -11.48 -17.84 8.26
CA LEU A 89 -11.71 -16.48 7.75
C LEU A 89 -13.21 -16.21 7.55
N CYS A 90 -13.96 -17.13 6.93
CA CYS A 90 -15.43 -17.02 6.83
C CYS A 90 -16.10 -16.94 8.22
N GLY A 91 -15.56 -17.66 9.21
CA GLY A 91 -16.02 -17.57 10.61
C GLY A 91 -15.86 -16.16 11.21
N ARG A 92 -14.82 -15.43 10.82
CA ARG A 92 -14.54 -14.04 11.26
C ARG A 92 -15.45 -12.99 10.62
N GLY A 93 -16.21 -13.32 9.58
CA GLY A 93 -17.15 -12.40 8.94
C GLY A 93 -16.60 -11.64 7.74
N VAL A 94 -16.26 -12.38 6.68
CA VAL A 94 -15.91 -11.81 5.37
C VAL A 94 -17.14 -11.69 4.47
N PHE A 95 -17.16 -10.71 3.58
CA PHE A 95 -18.28 -10.36 2.71
C PHE A 95 -17.93 -10.52 1.24
N TYR A 96 -18.94 -10.88 0.43
CA TYR A 96 -18.79 -10.89 -1.03
C TYR A 96 -18.56 -9.46 -1.56
N GLY A 97 -17.77 -9.34 -2.63
CA GLY A 97 -17.45 -8.03 -3.22
C GLY A 97 -16.35 -7.30 -2.46
N ARG A 98 -16.56 -7.09 -1.16
CA ARG A 98 -15.60 -6.43 -0.27
C ARG A 98 -14.35 -7.29 -0.02
N ASP A 99 -14.52 -8.48 0.55
CA ASP A 99 -13.40 -9.31 1.00
C ASP A 99 -13.13 -10.49 0.07
N VAL A 100 -14.17 -11.02 -0.58
CA VAL A 100 -14.06 -12.21 -1.44
C VAL A 100 -14.89 -12.08 -2.69
N ASN A 101 -14.27 -12.37 -3.84
CA ASN A 101 -14.92 -12.48 -5.13
C ASN A 101 -14.87 -13.93 -5.65
N PHE A 102 -15.93 -14.34 -6.35
CA PHE A 102 -16.02 -15.60 -7.06
C PHE A 102 -16.15 -15.32 -8.53
N CYS A 103 -15.27 -15.89 -9.34
CA CYS A 103 -15.28 -15.66 -10.77
C CYS A 103 -14.93 -16.92 -11.56
N ARG A 104 -15.36 -16.96 -12.81
CA ARG A 104 -14.96 -17.99 -13.76
C ARG A 104 -14.85 -17.38 -15.15
N CYS A 105 -13.82 -17.77 -15.89
CA CYS A 105 -13.69 -17.45 -17.30
C CYS A 105 -14.58 -18.40 -18.09
N VAL A 106 -15.52 -17.83 -18.85
CA VAL A 106 -16.41 -18.57 -19.75
C VAL A 106 -16.40 -17.84 -21.09
N GLU A 107 -15.98 -18.53 -22.15
CA GLU A 107 -15.93 -17.96 -23.52
C GLU A 107 -15.18 -16.61 -23.58
N GLY A 108 -14.01 -16.53 -22.93
CA GLY A 108 -13.18 -15.32 -22.92
C GLY A 108 -13.74 -14.17 -22.07
N LYS A 109 -14.80 -14.39 -21.27
CA LYS A 109 -15.40 -13.36 -20.41
C LYS A 109 -15.35 -13.75 -18.94
N LYS A 110 -15.12 -12.75 -18.08
CA LYS A 110 -15.21 -12.90 -16.61
C LYS A 110 -16.67 -12.98 -16.20
N LYS A 111 -17.11 -14.16 -15.73
CA LYS A 111 -18.42 -14.34 -15.10
C LYS A 111 -18.27 -14.23 -13.59
N VAL A 112 -18.86 -13.19 -12.99
CA VAL A 112 -18.92 -13.01 -11.53
C VAL A 112 -20.03 -13.89 -10.95
N LEU A 113 -19.74 -14.59 -9.85
CA LEU A 113 -20.62 -15.55 -9.18
C LEU A 113 -20.89 -15.16 -7.71
N ASN A 114 -20.62 -13.90 -7.36
CA ASN A 114 -20.87 -13.35 -6.04
C ASN A 114 -22.35 -13.45 -5.66
N LYS A 115 -22.58 -13.48 -4.36
CA LYS A 115 -23.90 -13.30 -3.76
C LYS A 115 -23.87 -12.08 -2.87
N ASP A 116 -25.00 -11.70 -2.30
CA ASP A 116 -25.05 -10.58 -1.37
C ASP A 116 -24.67 -11.02 0.05
N GLY A 117 -24.02 -10.13 0.80
CA GLY A 117 -23.75 -10.28 2.23
C GLY A 117 -22.55 -11.17 2.59
N LYS A 118 -22.63 -11.80 3.77
CA LYS A 118 -21.54 -12.57 4.39
C LYS A 118 -21.30 -13.89 3.67
N VAL A 119 -20.02 -14.25 3.48
CA VAL A 119 -19.61 -15.51 2.85
C VAL A 119 -19.76 -16.68 3.82
N ASN A 120 -20.53 -17.70 3.42
CA ASN A 120 -20.62 -18.97 4.14
C ASN A 120 -19.62 -19.99 3.55
N TYR A 121 -18.78 -20.59 4.39
CA TYR A 121 -17.76 -21.55 3.95
C TYR A 121 -18.30 -22.77 3.18
N ASN A 122 -19.44 -23.33 3.60
CA ASN A 122 -20.00 -24.49 2.91
C ASN A 122 -20.49 -24.12 1.51
N GLN A 123 -21.04 -22.92 1.36
CA GLN A 123 -21.45 -22.40 0.06
C GLN A 123 -20.24 -22.08 -0.83
N LEU A 124 -19.20 -21.46 -0.26
CA LEU A 124 -17.91 -21.22 -0.92
C LEU A 124 -17.35 -22.53 -1.48
N LYS A 125 -17.25 -23.57 -0.64
CA LYS A 125 -16.71 -24.87 -1.04
C LYS A 125 -17.57 -25.52 -2.12
N LYS A 126 -18.90 -25.42 -2.02
CA LYS A 126 -19.82 -25.90 -3.04
C LYS A 126 -19.61 -25.20 -4.39
N ASP A 127 -19.46 -23.88 -4.40
CA ASP A 127 -19.25 -23.11 -5.63
C ASP A 127 -17.86 -23.39 -6.25
N PHE A 128 -16.84 -23.56 -5.40
CA PHE A 128 -15.51 -24.01 -5.82
C PHE A 128 -15.55 -25.39 -6.50
N ASP A 129 -16.11 -26.39 -5.80
CA ASP A 129 -16.14 -27.79 -6.26
C ASP A 129 -17.06 -27.98 -7.49
N GLN A 130 -18.29 -27.46 -7.43
CA GLN A 130 -19.33 -27.77 -8.41
C GLN A 130 -19.35 -26.81 -9.59
N LYS A 131 -19.11 -25.51 -9.35
CA LYS A 131 -19.12 -24.49 -10.41
C LYS A 131 -17.74 -24.24 -11.01
N ARG A 132 -16.69 -24.87 -10.47
CA ARG A 132 -15.29 -24.61 -10.85
C ARG A 132 -14.96 -23.12 -10.78
N ALA A 133 -15.46 -22.46 -9.74
CA ALA A 133 -15.26 -21.02 -9.53
C ALA A 133 -13.89 -20.78 -8.90
N THR A 134 -13.16 -19.79 -9.40
CA THR A 134 -11.99 -19.23 -8.74
C THR A 134 -12.43 -18.32 -7.61
N ILE A 135 -11.80 -18.48 -6.46
CA ILE A 135 -11.92 -17.59 -5.30
C ILE A 135 -10.82 -16.55 -5.39
N GLN A 136 -11.18 -15.27 -5.29
CA GLN A 136 -10.27 -14.14 -5.17
C GLN A 136 -10.50 -13.53 -3.79
N PHE A 137 -9.51 -13.59 -2.90
CA PHE A 137 -9.57 -13.03 -1.55
C PHE A 137 -8.77 -11.74 -1.48
N HIS A 138 -9.43 -10.66 -1.05
CA HIS A 138 -8.88 -9.31 -1.04
C HIS A 138 -8.21 -8.97 0.30
N GLN A 139 -7.01 -8.44 0.19
CA GLN A 139 -6.23 -7.91 1.30
C GLN A 139 -6.07 -8.91 2.47
N PRO A 140 -5.47 -10.09 2.24
CA PRO A 140 -5.25 -11.13 3.25
C PRO A 140 -4.32 -10.70 4.39
N GLN A 141 -3.45 -9.70 4.20
CA GLN A 141 -2.59 -9.12 5.22
C GLN A 141 -3.37 -8.58 6.41
N ARG A 142 -4.65 -8.21 6.24
CA ARG A 142 -5.54 -7.83 7.35
C ARG A 142 -5.77 -8.97 8.35
N PHE A 143 -5.57 -10.22 7.91
CA PHE A 143 -5.88 -11.41 8.69
C PHE A 143 -4.67 -12.33 8.94
N LYS A 144 -3.64 -12.26 8.10
CA LYS A 144 -2.43 -13.12 8.15
C LYS A 144 -1.21 -12.28 8.52
N ASP A 145 -0.59 -12.59 9.65
CA ASP A 145 0.48 -11.78 10.25
C ASP A 145 1.75 -11.76 9.43
N GLU A 146 2.12 -12.91 8.85
CA GLU A 146 3.32 -12.99 8.00
C GLU A 146 3.17 -12.15 6.73
N LEU A 147 1.97 -12.09 6.15
CA LEU A 147 1.67 -11.22 5.01
C LEU A 147 1.69 -9.74 5.39
N TRP A 148 1.20 -9.39 6.58
CA TRP A 148 1.37 -8.03 7.11
C TRP A 148 2.85 -7.67 7.24
N ARG A 149 3.66 -8.54 7.85
CA ARG A 149 5.11 -8.32 8.01
C ARG A 149 5.82 -8.13 6.68
N ILE A 150 5.50 -8.96 5.68
CA ILE A 150 6.08 -8.86 4.32
C ILE A 150 5.65 -7.56 3.66
N GLN A 151 4.34 -7.27 3.61
CA GLN A 151 3.83 -6.11 2.87
C GLN A 151 4.26 -4.79 3.52
N GLU A 152 4.29 -4.67 4.85
CA GLU A 152 4.76 -3.46 5.55
C GLU A 152 6.22 -3.12 5.20
N LYS A 153 7.10 -4.12 5.18
CA LYS A 153 8.50 -3.97 4.77
C LYS A 153 8.62 -3.61 3.29
N LEU A 154 7.79 -4.19 2.43
CA LEU A 154 7.76 -3.82 1.02
C LEU A 154 7.25 -2.40 0.79
N GLU A 155 6.30 -1.90 1.60
CA GLU A 155 5.88 -0.48 1.56
C GLU A 155 7.04 0.45 1.94
N CYS A 156 7.82 0.07 2.95
CA CYS A 156 9.05 0.80 3.30
C CYS A 156 10.06 0.79 2.15
N PHE A 157 10.22 -0.35 1.47
CA PHE A 157 11.18 -0.52 0.39
C PHE A 157 10.79 0.27 -0.87
N PHE A 158 9.52 0.19 -1.29
CA PHE A 158 9.06 0.81 -2.52
C PHE A 158 8.67 2.28 -2.37
N GLY A 159 8.35 2.75 -1.15
CA GLY A 159 7.76 4.07 -0.94
C GLY A 159 6.40 4.22 -1.63
N SER A 160 5.64 3.13 -1.70
CA SER A 160 4.33 3.03 -2.35
C SER A 160 3.48 2.04 -1.58
N LEU A 161 2.15 2.18 -1.62
CA LEU A 161 1.23 1.23 -0.99
C LEU A 161 1.42 -0.16 -1.58
N VAL A 162 1.32 -1.19 -0.72
CA VAL A 162 1.48 -2.60 -1.14
C VAL A 162 0.25 -3.39 -0.75
N GLY A 163 -0.61 -3.63 -1.72
CA GLY A 163 -1.78 -4.51 -1.60
C GLY A 163 -1.45 -5.97 -1.92
N SER A 164 -2.41 -6.87 -1.64
CA SER A 164 -2.33 -8.23 -2.19
C SER A 164 -3.69 -8.88 -2.38
N ASN A 165 -3.75 -9.81 -3.33
CA ASN A 165 -4.91 -10.65 -3.60
C ASN A 165 -4.49 -12.13 -3.66
N VAL A 166 -5.25 -13.01 -3.00
CA VAL A 166 -5.06 -14.46 -3.12
C VAL A 166 -6.04 -15.02 -4.14
N TYR A 167 -5.55 -15.87 -5.04
CA TYR A 167 -6.36 -16.56 -6.03
C TYR A 167 -6.29 -18.06 -5.83
N ILE A 168 -7.44 -18.68 -5.63
CA ILE A 168 -7.57 -20.14 -5.52
C ILE A 168 -8.43 -20.66 -6.67
N THR A 169 -7.84 -21.42 -7.57
CA THR A 169 -8.47 -21.91 -8.80
C THR A 169 -8.52 -23.44 -8.79
N PRO A 170 -9.71 -24.06 -8.89
CA PRO A 170 -9.84 -25.52 -8.89
C PRO A 170 -9.26 -26.14 -10.16
N GLN A 171 -9.02 -27.45 -10.14
CA GLN A 171 -8.59 -28.25 -11.29
C GLN A 171 -9.37 -27.92 -12.57
N GLU A 172 -8.67 -27.95 -13.72
CA GLU A 172 -9.24 -27.81 -15.07
C GLU A 172 -10.14 -26.58 -15.23
N SER A 173 -9.67 -25.46 -14.68
CA SER A 173 -10.43 -24.23 -14.72
C SER A 173 -9.55 -22.99 -14.83
N GLN A 174 -10.18 -21.93 -15.33
CA GLN A 174 -9.61 -20.60 -15.48
C GLN A 174 -10.56 -19.60 -14.81
N GLY A 175 -10.02 -18.76 -13.93
CA GLY A 175 -10.80 -17.76 -13.19
C GLY A 175 -11.07 -16.50 -13.99
N LEU A 176 -10.03 -15.96 -14.62
CA LEU A 176 -10.04 -14.67 -15.30
C LEU A 176 -9.66 -14.85 -16.78
N PRO A 177 -10.32 -14.13 -17.72
CA PRO A 177 -9.86 -14.03 -19.11
C PRO A 177 -8.53 -13.25 -19.20
N PRO A 178 -7.88 -13.20 -20.38
CA PRO A 178 -6.70 -12.36 -20.57
C PRO A 178 -6.96 -10.89 -20.22
N HIS A 179 -6.03 -10.28 -19.49
CA HIS A 179 -6.10 -8.90 -19.05
C HIS A 179 -4.71 -8.37 -18.72
N TYR A 180 -4.60 -7.06 -18.53
CA TYR A 180 -3.48 -6.44 -17.83
C TYR A 180 -3.99 -5.61 -16.65
N ASP A 181 -3.14 -5.48 -15.64
CA ASP A 181 -3.38 -4.65 -14.46
C ASP A 181 -2.66 -3.30 -14.56
N ASP A 182 -3.02 -2.39 -13.66
CA ASP A 182 -2.49 -1.03 -13.48
C ASP A 182 -1.40 -0.93 -12.40
N VAL A 183 -0.85 -2.07 -11.98
CA VAL A 183 0.09 -2.21 -10.87
C VAL A 183 1.28 -3.10 -11.23
N GLU A 184 2.40 -2.86 -10.56
CA GLU A 184 3.54 -3.77 -10.58
C GLU A 184 3.24 -4.96 -9.69
N VAL A 185 3.47 -6.19 -10.16
CA VAL A 185 3.04 -7.40 -9.44
C VAL A 185 4.16 -8.40 -9.18
N PHE A 186 4.13 -9.00 -8.00
CA PHE A 186 4.93 -10.15 -7.59
C PHE A 186 3.98 -11.29 -7.20
N ILE A 187 3.97 -12.35 -8.00
CA ILE A 187 3.16 -13.54 -7.79
C ILE A 187 4.01 -14.60 -7.10
N LEU A 188 3.54 -15.06 -5.94
CA LEU A 188 4.14 -16.17 -5.19
C LEU A 188 3.18 -17.36 -5.27
N GLN A 189 3.66 -18.47 -5.82
CA GLN A 189 2.87 -19.71 -5.92
C GLN A 189 2.91 -20.46 -4.59
N LEU A 190 1.74 -20.70 -3.98
CA LEU A 190 1.64 -21.21 -2.61
C LEU A 190 1.24 -22.69 -2.56
N GLU A 191 0.24 -23.10 -3.35
CA GLU A 191 -0.26 -24.48 -3.39
C GLU A 191 -0.51 -24.92 -4.83
N GLY A 192 -0.27 -26.20 -5.11
CA GLY A 192 -0.50 -26.81 -6.43
C GLY A 192 0.29 -26.14 -7.56
N GLU A 193 -0.16 -26.34 -8.79
CA GLU A 193 0.52 -25.82 -9.99
C GLU A 193 -0.43 -25.00 -10.85
N LYS A 194 0.08 -23.92 -11.46
CA LYS A 194 -0.70 -23.08 -12.38
C LYS A 194 0.08 -22.80 -13.65
N ARG A 195 -0.57 -23.03 -14.81
CA ARG A 195 0.00 -22.66 -16.10
C ARG A 195 -0.28 -21.20 -16.38
N TRP A 196 0.76 -20.45 -16.69
CA TRP A 196 0.71 -19.02 -17.00
C TRP A 196 1.12 -18.78 -18.46
N ARG A 197 0.45 -17.82 -19.09
CA ARG A 197 0.77 -17.29 -20.42
C ARG A 197 0.85 -15.78 -20.32
N LEU A 198 1.99 -15.21 -20.72
CA LEU A 198 2.25 -13.77 -20.74
C LEU A 198 2.38 -13.28 -22.16
N TYR A 199 1.91 -12.07 -22.46
CA TYR A 199 1.88 -11.49 -23.79
C TYR A 199 2.48 -10.08 -23.77
N LYS A 200 2.73 -9.54 -24.97
CA LYS A 200 3.18 -8.15 -25.09
C LYS A 200 2.07 -7.20 -24.64
N PRO A 201 2.42 -6.09 -23.98
CA PRO A 201 1.43 -5.07 -23.62
C PRO A 201 0.82 -4.44 -24.87
N THR A 202 -0.51 -4.30 -24.90
CA THR A 202 -1.21 -3.40 -25.85
C THR A 202 -1.05 -1.94 -25.43
N VAL A 203 -0.97 -1.70 -24.11
CA VAL A 203 -0.65 -0.41 -23.49
C VAL A 203 0.53 -0.60 -22.54
N PRO A 204 1.77 -0.27 -22.95
CA PRO A 204 2.93 -0.38 -22.07
C PRO A 204 2.80 0.53 -20.84
N LEU A 205 3.11 0.01 -19.65
CA LEU A 205 3.01 0.74 -18.38
C LEU A 205 1.63 1.37 -18.14
N ALA A 206 0.57 0.63 -18.50
CA ALA A 206 -0.81 1.06 -18.35
C ALA A 206 -1.13 1.55 -16.93
N ARG A 207 -1.82 2.69 -16.84
CA ARG A 207 -2.34 3.25 -15.58
C ARG A 207 -3.76 2.81 -15.23
N GLU A 208 -4.36 1.98 -16.09
CA GLU A 208 -5.72 1.48 -15.92
C GLU A 208 -5.72 -0.03 -16.15
N TYR A 209 -6.68 -0.73 -15.54
CA TYR A 209 -6.93 -2.15 -15.79
C TYR A 209 -7.74 -2.33 -17.09
N SER A 210 -7.45 -3.38 -17.86
CA SER A 210 -8.27 -3.72 -19.03
C SER A 210 -8.35 -5.22 -19.30
N LEU A 211 -9.53 -5.67 -19.75
CA LEU A 211 -9.71 -6.98 -20.37
C LEU A 211 -9.27 -6.95 -21.82
N GLU A 212 -8.58 -8.01 -22.25
CA GLU A 212 -8.05 -8.10 -23.62
C GLU A 212 -8.64 -9.29 -24.38
N PRO A 213 -9.28 -9.07 -25.54
CA PRO A 213 -9.78 -10.14 -26.39
C PRO A 213 -8.66 -11.05 -26.91
N GLU A 214 -8.85 -12.38 -26.83
CA GLU A 214 -7.84 -13.37 -27.24
C GLU A 214 -7.38 -13.22 -28.70
N ASP A 215 -8.23 -12.70 -29.59
CA ASP A 215 -7.91 -12.46 -31.00
C ASP A 215 -6.99 -11.25 -31.22
N ARG A 216 -6.74 -10.43 -30.18
CA ARG A 216 -5.92 -9.21 -30.24
C ARG A 216 -4.56 -9.31 -29.54
N ILE A 217 -4.37 -10.32 -28.69
CA ILE A 217 -3.16 -10.44 -27.84
C ILE A 217 -2.01 -11.20 -28.52
N GLY A 218 -2.29 -11.91 -29.62
CA GLY A 218 -1.29 -12.68 -30.36
C GLY A 218 -0.78 -13.92 -29.62
N ASN A 219 0.45 -14.35 -29.92
CA ASN A 219 1.08 -15.50 -29.28
C ASN A 219 1.69 -15.13 -27.92
N PRO A 220 1.68 -16.04 -26.93
CA PRO A 220 2.39 -15.82 -25.68
C PRO A 220 3.88 -15.54 -25.92
N THR A 221 4.39 -14.51 -25.27
CA THR A 221 5.84 -14.27 -25.16
C THR A 221 6.51 -15.28 -24.23
N HIS A 222 5.77 -15.74 -23.22
CA HIS A 222 6.21 -16.72 -22.25
C HIS A 222 5.05 -17.66 -21.93
N GLU A 223 5.35 -18.95 -21.78
CA GLU A 223 4.42 -19.96 -21.28
C GLU A 223 5.19 -20.90 -20.35
N PHE A 224 4.71 -21.05 -19.12
CA PHE A 224 5.37 -21.84 -18.08
C PHE A 224 4.36 -22.27 -17.01
N THR A 225 4.76 -23.20 -16.14
CA THR A 225 3.96 -23.64 -15.00
C THR A 225 4.68 -23.26 -13.71
N LEU A 226 3.99 -22.52 -12.84
CA LEU A 226 4.48 -22.21 -11.50
C LEU A 226 4.14 -23.34 -10.54
N LYS A 227 5.07 -23.64 -9.64
CA LYS A 227 4.96 -24.61 -8.54
C LYS A 227 5.23 -23.94 -7.19
N PRO A 228 4.87 -24.54 -6.05
CA PRO A 228 5.04 -23.91 -4.75
C PRO A 228 6.49 -23.46 -4.49
N GLY A 229 6.66 -22.19 -4.11
CA GLY A 229 7.98 -21.57 -3.91
C GLY A 229 8.50 -20.72 -5.09
N ASP A 230 7.89 -20.86 -6.27
CA ASP A 230 8.22 -20.04 -7.44
C ASP A 230 7.73 -18.59 -7.26
N LEU A 231 8.48 -17.66 -7.87
CA LEU A 231 8.12 -16.26 -7.96
C LEU A 231 8.04 -15.82 -9.43
N LEU A 232 7.01 -15.05 -9.76
CA LEU A 232 6.85 -14.37 -11.04
C LEU A 232 6.65 -12.88 -10.81
N TYR A 233 7.46 -12.06 -11.47
CA TYR A 233 7.24 -10.62 -11.58
C TYR A 233 6.91 -10.23 -13.01
N PHE A 234 6.04 -9.25 -13.20
CA PHE A 234 5.90 -8.52 -14.46
C PHE A 234 5.33 -7.11 -14.24
N PRO A 235 5.65 -6.17 -15.15
CA PRO A 235 5.19 -4.80 -15.02
C PRO A 235 3.74 -4.60 -15.45
N ARG A 236 3.12 -3.52 -14.98
CA ARG A 236 1.77 -3.12 -15.37
C ARG A 236 1.65 -2.97 -16.90
N GLY A 237 0.47 -3.29 -17.42
CA GLY A 237 0.24 -3.43 -18.88
C GLY A 237 0.64 -4.79 -19.46
N THR A 238 1.42 -5.63 -18.75
CA THR A 238 1.72 -7.00 -19.23
C THR A 238 0.44 -7.84 -19.24
N ILE A 239 0.00 -8.21 -20.44
CA ILE A 239 -1.18 -9.05 -20.61
C ILE A 239 -0.85 -10.46 -20.12
N HIS A 240 -1.75 -11.04 -19.34
CA HIS A 240 -1.56 -12.37 -18.78
C HIS A 240 -2.87 -13.14 -18.63
N GLN A 241 -2.77 -14.47 -18.61
CA GLN A 241 -3.82 -15.38 -18.18
C GLN A 241 -3.24 -16.64 -17.56
N ALA A 242 -4.02 -17.30 -16.69
CA ALA A 242 -3.59 -18.51 -16.01
C ALA A 242 -4.73 -19.50 -15.78
N ASP A 243 -4.40 -20.80 -15.92
CA ASP A 243 -5.31 -21.92 -15.72
C ASP A 243 -4.68 -23.01 -14.84
N THR A 244 -5.49 -23.68 -14.03
CA THR A 244 -5.05 -24.85 -13.25
C THR A 244 -5.11 -26.09 -14.14
N PRO A 245 -3.98 -26.80 -14.36
CA PRO A 245 -3.94 -27.98 -15.23
C PRO A 245 -4.79 -29.16 -14.75
N SER A 246 -5.00 -30.14 -15.63
CA SER A 246 -5.55 -31.46 -15.25
C SER A 246 -4.61 -32.22 -14.33
N GLY A 247 -5.16 -32.95 -13.35
CA GLY A 247 -4.41 -33.72 -12.36
C GLY A 247 -3.94 -32.93 -11.13
N VAL A 248 -4.14 -31.61 -11.11
CA VAL A 248 -3.85 -30.73 -9.96
C VAL A 248 -5.16 -30.35 -9.29
N GLU A 249 -5.40 -30.77 -8.05
CA GLU A 249 -6.68 -30.55 -7.33
C GLU A 249 -7.10 -29.07 -7.32
N HIS A 250 -6.17 -28.19 -6.98
CA HIS A 250 -6.30 -26.74 -7.06
C HIS A 250 -4.94 -26.06 -7.13
N SER A 251 -4.95 -24.78 -7.51
CA SER A 251 -3.80 -23.89 -7.37
C SER A 251 -4.15 -22.71 -6.49
N THR A 252 -3.25 -22.37 -5.56
CA THR A 252 -3.29 -21.15 -4.74
C THR A 252 -2.05 -20.32 -5.05
N HIS A 253 -2.23 -19.05 -5.41
CA HIS A 253 -1.14 -18.06 -5.42
C HIS A 253 -1.58 -16.76 -4.75
N ILE A 254 -0.62 -15.97 -4.30
CA ILE A 254 -0.83 -14.59 -3.89
C ILE A 254 -0.15 -13.66 -4.89
N THR A 255 -0.85 -12.62 -5.30
CA THR A 255 -0.32 -11.50 -6.06
C THR A 255 -0.12 -10.34 -5.09
N ILE A 256 1.13 -9.99 -4.83
CA ILE A 256 1.51 -8.76 -4.12
C ILE A 256 1.65 -7.66 -5.18
N SER A 257 1.01 -6.52 -4.97
CA SER A 257 0.91 -5.45 -5.97
C SER A 257 1.25 -4.08 -5.39
N THR A 258 1.97 -3.26 -6.16
CA THR A 258 2.39 -1.91 -5.75
C THR A 258 2.46 -0.95 -6.95
N TYR A 259 2.86 0.30 -6.72
CA TYR A 259 3.09 1.32 -7.76
C TYR A 259 1.84 1.76 -8.54
N GLN A 260 0.63 1.56 -7.99
CA GLN A 260 -0.58 2.14 -8.55
C GLN A 260 -0.51 3.66 -8.52
N ASN A 261 -0.77 4.34 -9.64
CA ASN A 261 -0.73 5.81 -9.75
C ASN A 261 0.54 6.45 -9.15
N ASN A 262 1.68 5.79 -9.29
CA ASN A 262 2.96 6.26 -8.76
C ASN A 262 3.95 6.60 -9.88
N SER A 263 3.47 7.26 -10.95
CA SER A 263 4.27 7.62 -12.13
C SER A 263 4.79 9.06 -12.06
N TRP A 264 5.76 9.40 -12.91
CA TRP A 264 6.17 10.80 -13.11
C TRP A 264 5.00 11.73 -13.46
N GLY A 265 4.00 11.23 -14.19
CA GLY A 265 2.80 11.99 -14.51
C GLY A 265 1.94 12.28 -13.29
N ASP A 266 1.81 11.34 -12.36
CA ASP A 266 1.15 11.54 -11.06
C ASP A 266 1.86 12.59 -10.23
N PHE A 267 3.17 12.43 -10.10
CA PHE A 267 3.99 13.35 -9.33
C PHE A 267 3.97 14.77 -9.89
N LEU A 268 3.95 14.93 -11.22
CA LEU A 268 3.76 16.24 -11.86
C LEU A 268 2.39 16.85 -11.53
N LEU A 269 1.32 16.05 -11.55
CA LEU A 269 -0.03 16.52 -11.19
C LEU A 269 -0.14 16.91 -9.72
N ASP A 270 0.63 16.28 -8.84
CA ASP A 270 0.69 16.58 -7.40
C ASP A 270 1.46 17.88 -7.11
N ILE A 271 2.64 18.08 -7.71
CA ILE A 271 3.51 19.21 -7.36
C ILE A 271 3.19 20.52 -8.11
N VAL A 272 2.72 20.44 -9.36
CA VAL A 272 2.53 21.62 -10.22
C VAL A 272 1.46 22.58 -9.67
N PRO A 273 0.30 22.13 -9.18
CA PRO A 273 -0.70 23.02 -8.60
C PRO A 273 -0.13 23.88 -7.47
N GLY A 274 0.58 23.27 -6.50
CA GLY A 274 1.22 24.00 -5.40
C GLY A 274 2.19 25.07 -5.90
N PHE A 275 2.96 24.75 -6.94
CA PHE A 275 3.91 25.65 -7.56
C PHE A 275 3.26 26.84 -8.28
N VAL A 276 2.15 26.58 -8.97
CA VAL A 276 1.32 27.61 -9.60
C VAL A 276 0.73 28.53 -8.53
N PHE A 277 0.18 27.98 -7.44
CA PHE A 277 -0.36 28.78 -6.34
C PHE A 277 0.69 29.67 -5.66
N ASP A 278 1.89 29.16 -5.41
CA ASP A 278 2.98 29.96 -4.83
C ASP A 278 3.45 31.05 -5.81
N SER A 279 3.54 30.73 -7.11
CA SER A 279 3.84 31.72 -8.14
C SER A 279 2.75 32.80 -8.23
N MET A 280 1.47 32.42 -8.09
CA MET A 280 0.35 33.35 -8.02
C MET A 280 0.43 34.27 -6.81
N LYS A 281 1.13 33.97 -5.72
CA LYS A 281 1.30 34.92 -4.59
C LYS A 281 2.24 36.07 -4.96
N GLN A 282 3.26 35.80 -5.75
CA GLN A 282 4.35 36.73 -6.05
C GLN A 282 4.17 37.47 -7.38
N ASP A 283 3.54 36.83 -8.37
CA ASP A 283 3.45 37.35 -9.74
C ASP A 283 2.00 37.67 -10.14
N VAL A 284 1.73 38.95 -10.39
CA VAL A 284 0.41 39.43 -10.83
C VAL A 284 0.05 38.97 -12.24
N THR A 285 1.03 38.66 -13.09
CA THR A 285 0.79 38.24 -14.47
C THR A 285 0.11 36.88 -14.56
N ILE A 286 0.38 35.99 -13.59
CA ILE A 286 -0.25 34.68 -13.46
C ILE A 286 -1.66 34.82 -12.84
N ARG A 287 -1.87 35.83 -11.97
CA ARG A 287 -3.19 36.16 -11.42
C ARG A 287 -4.09 36.92 -12.40
N ALA A 288 -3.55 37.46 -13.49
CA ALA A 288 -4.30 38.25 -14.44
C ALA A 288 -5.41 37.39 -15.09
N GLY A 289 -6.61 37.96 -15.19
CA GLY A 289 -7.76 37.25 -15.77
C GLY A 289 -7.55 36.86 -17.23
N LEU A 290 -8.09 35.71 -17.62
CA LEU A 290 -8.09 35.26 -19.00
C LEU A 290 -8.82 36.26 -19.92
N PRO A 291 -8.43 36.36 -21.21
CA PRO A 291 -9.20 37.12 -22.19
C PRO A 291 -10.68 36.73 -22.20
N ARG A 292 -11.56 37.74 -22.26
CA ARG A 292 -13.02 37.53 -22.28
C ARG A 292 -13.41 36.59 -23.42
N LYS A 293 -14.31 35.64 -23.13
CA LYS A 293 -14.85 34.64 -24.08
C LYS A 293 -13.82 33.60 -24.58
N LEU A 294 -12.61 33.54 -24.04
CA LEU A 294 -11.62 32.51 -24.43
C LEU A 294 -12.19 31.09 -24.31
N LEU A 295 -12.91 30.80 -23.23
CA LEU A 295 -13.56 29.49 -23.02
C LEU A 295 -14.79 29.24 -23.92
N MET A 296 -15.33 30.28 -24.55
CA MET A 296 -16.49 30.19 -25.45
C MET A 296 -16.09 30.14 -26.92
N GLU A 297 -14.80 30.18 -27.24
CA GLU A 297 -14.34 30.04 -28.61
C GLU A 297 -14.81 28.69 -29.15
N ARG A 298 -15.64 28.72 -30.21
CA ARG A 298 -16.23 27.52 -30.86
C ARG A 298 -15.21 26.50 -31.34
N HIS A 299 -13.95 26.93 -31.39
CA HIS A 299 -12.79 26.15 -31.74
C HIS A 299 -11.95 25.79 -30.52
N PHE A 300 -12.42 25.78 -29.27
CA PHE A 300 -11.57 25.36 -28.13
C PHE A 300 -10.92 23.97 -28.35
N PHE A 301 -11.60 23.08 -29.07
CA PHE A 301 -11.07 21.79 -29.51
C PHE A 301 -10.04 21.90 -30.66
N PHE A 302 -10.19 22.87 -31.57
CA PHE A 302 -9.23 23.20 -32.64
C PHE A 302 -8.14 24.19 -32.20
N PHE A 303 -8.29 24.85 -31.06
CA PHE A 303 -7.37 25.82 -30.47
C PHE A 303 -6.09 25.11 -30.04
N PHE A 304 -6.23 23.92 -29.42
CA PHE A 304 -5.09 23.03 -29.17
C PHE A 304 -4.46 22.46 -30.46
N PHE A 305 -5.26 22.20 -31.50
CA PHE A 305 -4.76 21.68 -32.78
C PHE A 305 -4.01 22.76 -33.59
N LYS A 306 -4.45 24.01 -33.51
CA LYS A 306 -3.83 25.18 -34.17
C LYS A 306 -2.65 25.75 -33.37
N LEU A 307 -2.60 25.48 -32.06
CA LEU A 307 -1.54 25.84 -31.11
C LEU A 307 -0.12 25.51 -31.61
N PHE A 308 0.00 24.47 -32.43
CA PHE A 308 1.28 23.95 -32.93
C PHE A 308 1.46 24.08 -34.46
N GLN A 309 0.47 24.62 -35.20
CA GLN A 309 0.53 24.67 -36.68
C GLN A 309 0.64 26.07 -37.30
N ASP A 310 0.24 27.15 -36.61
CA ASP A 310 0.32 28.51 -37.18
C ASP A 310 1.20 29.45 -36.33
N VAL A 311 2.42 29.72 -36.81
CA VAL A 311 3.40 30.62 -36.15
C VAL A 311 3.10 32.10 -36.42
N ASN A 312 2.04 32.44 -37.17
CA ASN A 312 1.77 33.80 -37.61
C ASN A 312 0.69 34.52 -36.78
N LYS A 313 1.16 35.44 -35.92
CA LYS A 313 0.50 36.68 -35.47
C LYS A 313 -0.98 36.61 -35.01
N SER A 314 -1.30 35.83 -33.98
CA SER A 314 -2.39 36.21 -33.04
C SER A 314 -2.46 35.44 -31.72
N ASP A 315 -1.71 34.35 -31.53
CA ASP A 315 -1.96 33.48 -30.38
C ASP A 315 -1.11 33.89 -29.16
N TYR A 316 -1.60 34.91 -28.46
CA TYR A 316 -1.02 35.41 -27.21
C TYR A 316 -1.06 34.36 -26.08
N ALA A 317 -2.16 33.62 -25.96
CA ALA A 317 -2.37 32.66 -24.87
C ALA A 317 -1.42 31.45 -24.86
N PRO A 318 -1.11 30.77 -25.99
CA PRO A 318 -0.16 29.66 -26.00
C PRO A 318 1.29 30.06 -25.70
N LYS A 319 1.72 31.21 -26.21
CA LYS A 319 3.04 31.77 -25.91
C LYS A 319 3.14 32.15 -24.44
N GLN A 320 2.09 32.73 -23.89
CA GLN A 320 2.01 33.08 -22.47
C GLN A 320 2.03 31.83 -21.59
N LEU A 321 1.22 30.81 -21.90
CA LEU A 321 1.22 29.53 -21.17
C LEU A 321 2.59 28.84 -21.24
N SER A 322 3.20 28.75 -22.42
CA SER A 322 4.54 28.18 -22.59
C SER A 322 5.59 28.98 -21.81
N GLY A 323 5.45 30.31 -21.75
CA GLY A 323 6.30 31.18 -20.94
C GLY A 323 6.16 30.87 -19.45
N PHE A 324 4.93 30.70 -18.97
CA PHE A 324 4.68 30.29 -17.58
C PHE A 324 5.26 28.91 -17.28
N LEU A 325 5.04 27.91 -18.12
CA LEU A 325 5.59 26.57 -17.90
C LEU A 325 7.13 26.56 -17.87
N ARG A 326 7.79 27.31 -18.75
CA ARG A 326 9.26 27.47 -18.71
C ARG A 326 9.70 28.18 -17.44
N SER A 327 9.02 29.28 -17.07
CA SER A 327 9.34 29.98 -15.83
C SER A 327 9.17 29.08 -14.60
N LEU A 328 8.19 28.18 -14.62
CA LEU A 328 8.03 27.20 -13.55
C LEU A 328 9.22 26.21 -13.54
N ALA A 329 9.62 25.68 -14.70
CA ALA A 329 10.79 24.81 -14.79
C ALA A 329 12.07 25.51 -14.31
N ASP A 330 12.31 26.76 -14.72
CA ASP A 330 13.47 27.55 -14.29
C ASP A 330 13.52 27.71 -12.76
N LYS A 331 12.35 27.94 -12.13
CA LYS A 331 12.28 28.06 -10.66
C LYS A 331 12.53 26.72 -9.95
N LEU A 332 12.14 25.59 -10.55
CA LEU A 332 12.48 24.26 -10.04
C LEU A 332 14.00 24.03 -10.07
N ASP A 333 14.66 24.39 -11.17
CA ASP A 333 16.11 24.30 -11.30
C ASP A 333 16.86 25.22 -10.30
N CYS A 334 16.25 26.35 -9.92
CA CYS A 334 16.78 27.25 -8.91
C CYS A 334 16.64 26.74 -7.46
N GLY A 335 16.15 25.52 -7.25
CA GLY A 335 16.06 24.89 -5.94
C GLY A 335 14.90 25.39 -5.07
N GLN A 336 13.83 25.91 -5.68
CA GLN A 336 12.61 26.22 -4.93
C GLN A 336 12.05 24.92 -4.32
N GLU A 337 11.70 24.97 -3.02
CA GLU A 337 11.18 23.79 -2.32
C GLU A 337 9.91 23.25 -3.00
N LEU A 338 9.95 21.98 -3.37
CA LEU A 338 8.82 21.24 -3.92
C LEU A 338 7.86 20.85 -2.79
N ARG A 339 6.58 21.19 -2.97
CA ARG A 339 5.50 20.74 -2.11
C ARG A 339 4.71 19.67 -2.84
N SER A 340 5.10 18.43 -2.62
CA SER A 340 4.21 17.27 -2.82
C SER A 340 3.44 17.13 -1.53
N ALA A 341 2.11 17.13 -1.59
CA ALA A 341 1.28 17.07 -0.39
C ALA A 341 0.35 15.86 -0.46
N ASP A 342 -0.34 15.64 -1.58
CA ASP A 342 -1.42 14.67 -1.61
C ASP A 342 -0.89 13.25 -1.75
N MET A 343 0.10 13.00 -2.62
CA MET A 343 0.69 11.66 -2.79
C MET A 343 1.37 11.15 -1.51
N LYS A 344 2.14 12.00 -0.84
CA LYS A 344 2.84 11.63 0.40
C LYS A 344 1.88 11.44 1.57
N LYS A 345 0.89 12.34 1.68
CA LYS A 345 -0.19 12.21 2.67
C LYS A 345 -0.97 10.92 2.44
N ASP A 346 -1.39 10.64 1.21
CA ASP A 346 -2.09 9.40 0.85
C ASP A 346 -1.28 8.17 1.28
N PHE A 347 0.00 8.10 0.92
CA PHE A 347 0.86 6.99 1.31
C PHE A 347 0.93 6.81 2.83
N ILE A 348 1.23 7.88 3.60
CA ILE A 348 1.41 7.75 5.05
C ILE A 348 0.09 7.41 5.77
N THR A 349 -1.05 7.90 5.27
CA THR A 349 -2.37 7.64 5.88
C THR A 349 -2.92 6.26 5.56
N ASN A 350 -2.59 5.71 4.38
CA ASN A 350 -3.20 4.48 3.89
C ASN A 350 -2.31 3.24 4.01
N ARG A 351 -1.01 3.39 4.29
CA ARG A 351 -0.08 2.27 4.46
C ARG A 351 -0.34 1.43 5.72
N LEU A 352 0.22 0.23 5.78
CA LEU A 352 0.17 -0.63 6.97
C LEU A 352 0.88 0.04 8.16
N PRO A 353 0.40 -0.22 9.39
CA PRO A 353 1.18 0.07 10.58
C PRO A 353 2.43 -0.82 10.63
N PRO A 354 3.53 -0.37 11.27
CA PRO A 354 4.74 -1.17 11.45
C PRO A 354 4.46 -2.54 12.09
N TYR A 355 5.11 -3.59 11.59
CA TYR A 355 5.01 -4.91 12.22
C TYR A 355 5.95 -4.99 13.44
N LEU A 356 5.37 -5.07 14.63
CA LEU A 356 6.12 -5.05 15.90
C LEU A 356 6.12 -6.38 16.66
N GLY A 357 5.56 -7.44 16.07
CA GLY A 357 5.42 -8.75 16.70
C GLY A 357 4.34 -8.76 17.79
N GLY A 358 3.24 -9.47 17.55
CA GLY A 358 2.26 -9.83 18.57
C GLY A 358 1.57 -8.66 19.30
N GLY A 359 0.70 -7.91 18.62
CA GLY A 359 -0.40 -7.15 19.25
C GLY A 359 -0.06 -6.04 20.24
N CYS A 360 1.21 -5.65 20.38
CA CYS A 360 1.59 -4.53 21.25
C CYS A 360 1.08 -3.22 20.67
N GLU A 361 0.12 -2.60 21.36
CA GLU A 361 -0.09 -1.16 21.27
C GLU A 361 1.23 -0.46 21.63
N LEU A 362 1.73 0.37 20.72
CA LEU A 362 2.88 1.23 20.96
C LEU A 362 2.49 2.25 22.04
N THR A 363 2.90 1.98 23.26
CA THR A 363 2.81 2.94 24.36
C THR A 363 4.18 3.55 24.57
N PRO A 364 4.29 4.88 24.76
CA PRO A 364 5.56 5.52 25.06
C PRO A 364 6.20 4.87 26.28
N GLY A 365 7.34 4.20 26.05
CA GLY A 365 8.08 3.47 27.07
C GLY A 365 9.46 4.09 27.30
N GLY A 366 10.06 3.76 28.44
CA GLY A 366 11.43 4.20 28.77
C GLY A 366 11.50 5.56 29.48
N LYS A 367 12.64 6.23 29.34
CA LYS A 367 12.93 7.51 30.00
C LYS A 367 12.34 8.67 29.18
N LEU A 368 11.72 9.63 29.87
CA LEU A 368 11.31 10.90 29.27
C LEU A 368 12.54 11.67 28.73
N PRO A 369 12.50 12.15 27.48
CA PRO A 369 13.62 12.88 26.89
C PRO A 369 13.87 14.21 27.63
N LYS A 370 15.13 14.50 27.89
CA LYS A 370 15.61 15.78 28.44
C LYS A 370 16.69 16.38 27.54
N LEU A 371 17.05 17.64 27.80
CA LEU A 371 18.03 18.40 27.01
C LEU A 371 19.38 17.67 26.79
N ASP A 372 19.88 16.96 27.80
CA ASP A 372 21.16 16.23 27.73
C ASP A 372 21.05 14.79 27.21
N ASP A 373 19.83 14.34 26.87
CA ASP A 373 19.61 12.99 26.36
C ASP A 373 19.89 12.88 24.87
N LYS A 374 20.28 11.66 24.46
CA LYS A 374 20.46 11.30 23.06
C LYS A 374 19.21 10.60 22.56
N ILE A 375 18.70 11.04 21.41
CA ILE A 375 17.48 10.50 20.81
C ILE A 375 17.75 9.89 19.43
N ILE A 376 16.99 8.84 19.09
CA ILE A 376 16.90 8.23 17.76
C ILE A 376 15.46 8.34 17.27
N HIS A 377 15.27 8.56 15.97
CA HIS A 377 13.94 8.74 15.38
C HIS A 377 13.48 7.52 14.59
N VAL A 378 12.17 7.40 14.44
CA VAL A 378 11.47 6.36 13.67
C VAL A 378 10.67 7.05 12.58
N LEU A 379 10.95 6.70 11.31
CA LEU A 379 10.35 7.16 10.05
C LEU A 379 9.22 8.21 10.19
N ILE A 380 9.52 9.46 9.88
CA ILE A 380 8.61 10.60 10.00
C ILE A 380 8.44 11.25 8.63
N LEU A 381 7.20 11.62 8.26
CA LEU A 381 6.97 12.55 7.15
C LEU A 381 6.75 13.96 7.71
N VAL A 382 7.49 14.95 7.19
CA VAL A 382 7.43 16.34 7.60
C VAL A 382 6.97 17.19 6.43
N GLU A 383 5.84 17.89 6.58
CA GLU A 383 5.30 18.74 5.51
C GLU A 383 4.85 20.12 6.02
N PRO A 384 5.24 21.22 5.33
CA PRO A 384 4.66 22.52 5.58
C PRO A 384 3.25 22.58 4.99
N HIS A 385 2.26 23.00 5.77
CA HIS A 385 0.87 23.12 5.35
C HIS A 385 0.30 24.51 5.63
N HIS A 386 -0.51 25.02 4.71
CA HIS A 386 -1.26 26.25 4.89
C HIS A 386 -2.61 25.93 5.54
N GLU A 387 -2.78 26.28 6.80
CA GLU A 387 -4.09 26.19 7.45
C GLU A 387 -4.78 27.55 7.37
N MET A 388 -6.00 27.58 6.83
CA MET A 388 -6.85 28.77 6.91
C MET A 388 -7.60 28.71 8.24
N THR A 389 -7.20 29.56 9.19
CA THR A 389 -8.03 29.80 10.38
C THR A 389 -8.99 30.96 10.11
N ASP A 390 -10.06 31.07 10.90
CA ASP A 390 -11.05 32.16 10.81
C ASP A 390 -10.44 33.58 10.94
N VAL A 391 -9.19 33.68 11.40
CA VAL A 391 -8.53 34.96 11.76
C VAL A 391 -7.25 35.21 10.95
N SER A 392 -6.51 34.17 10.53
CA SER A 392 -5.30 34.30 9.69
C SER A 392 -4.84 32.99 9.03
N THR A 393 -4.00 33.07 8.01
CA THR A 393 -3.26 31.91 7.48
C THR A 393 -1.92 31.81 8.19
N GLU A 394 -1.77 30.88 9.12
CA GLU A 394 -0.48 30.59 9.75
C GLU A 394 0.20 29.42 9.01
N MET A 395 1.50 29.55 8.77
CA MET A 395 2.33 28.47 8.25
C MET A 395 2.71 27.56 9.41
N ALA A 396 2.31 26.29 9.34
CA ALA A 396 2.70 25.25 10.28
C ALA A 396 3.37 24.09 9.57
N VAL A 397 4.08 23.27 10.33
CA VAL A 397 4.68 22.02 9.87
C VAL A 397 3.97 20.87 10.56
N PHE A 398 3.56 19.89 9.77
CA PHE A 398 2.90 18.68 10.24
C PHE A 398 3.85 17.51 10.15
N VAL A 399 3.84 16.70 11.20
CA VAL A 399 4.58 15.45 11.32
C VAL A 399 3.56 14.31 11.23
N PHE A 400 3.54 13.61 10.11
CA PHE A 400 2.68 12.46 9.88
C PHE A 400 3.42 11.14 10.10
N HIS A 401 2.71 10.13 10.58
CA HIS A 401 3.24 8.79 10.81
C HIS A 401 2.15 7.72 10.66
N SER A 402 2.57 6.48 10.41
CA SER A 402 1.66 5.34 10.22
C SER A 402 1.57 4.38 11.42
N LEU A 403 2.20 4.70 12.56
CA LEU A 403 2.25 3.81 13.73
C LEU A 403 0.85 3.38 14.20
N ASN A 404 -0.13 4.30 14.11
CA ASN A 404 -1.49 4.08 14.55
C ASN A 404 -2.45 3.70 13.41
N ASN A 405 -1.95 3.45 12.20
CA ASN A 405 -2.80 3.07 11.06
C ASN A 405 -3.52 1.75 11.35
N SER A 406 -4.76 1.63 10.87
CA SER A 406 -5.54 0.43 11.10
C SER A 406 -5.23 -0.61 10.04
N ARG A 407 -4.53 -1.68 10.45
CA ARG A 407 -4.32 -2.88 9.64
C ARG A 407 -5.64 -3.46 9.11
N ALA A 408 -6.75 -3.34 9.85
CA ALA A 408 -8.02 -3.99 9.52
C ALA A 408 -8.74 -3.38 8.29
N VAL A 409 -8.38 -2.16 7.89
CA VAL A 409 -8.97 -1.43 6.75
C VAL A 409 -7.95 -1.15 5.64
N HIS A 410 -6.73 -1.66 5.78
CA HIS A 410 -5.67 -1.46 4.80
C HIS A 410 -6.09 -1.89 3.38
N MET A 411 -6.01 -0.95 2.42
CA MET A 411 -6.40 -1.11 1.01
C MET A 411 -7.86 -1.51 0.78
N MET A 412 -8.77 -1.12 1.69
CA MET A 412 -10.21 -1.40 1.56
C MET A 412 -11.03 -0.20 1.07
N GLY A 413 -10.40 0.98 0.90
CA GLY A 413 -11.08 2.26 0.66
C GLY A 413 -11.74 2.83 1.92
N ALA A 414 -12.12 4.11 1.87
CA ALA A 414 -13.09 4.67 2.82
C ALA A 414 -14.44 3.96 2.56
N GLY A 415 -15.13 3.54 3.61
CA GLY A 415 -16.44 2.89 3.41
C GLY A 415 -17.45 3.88 2.86
N GLU A 416 -18.42 3.43 2.07
CA GLU A 416 -19.59 4.22 1.61
C GLU A 416 -20.46 4.78 2.77
N GLU A 417 -20.07 4.57 4.04
CA GLU A 417 -20.75 5.07 5.24
C GLU A 417 -20.04 6.28 5.90
N ASP A 418 -18.87 6.71 5.41
CA ASP A 418 -18.10 7.81 6.01
C ASP A 418 -18.26 9.18 5.30
N ASP A 419 -19.12 9.27 4.28
CA ASP A 419 -19.33 10.49 3.46
C ASP A 419 -20.06 11.63 4.21
N GLU A 420 -20.59 11.39 5.42
CA GLU A 420 -21.23 12.45 6.23
C GLU A 420 -20.27 13.15 7.21
N ASP A 421 -19.06 12.63 7.42
CA ASP A 421 -18.06 13.15 8.37
C ASP A 421 -16.69 13.40 7.71
N GLU A 422 -16.64 13.74 6.42
CA GLU A 422 -15.40 14.06 5.69
C GLU A 422 -14.57 15.18 6.38
N ASP A 423 -15.21 16.05 7.19
CA ASP A 423 -14.53 17.13 7.91
C ASP A 423 -14.02 16.73 9.32
N GLU A 424 -14.54 15.64 9.91
CA GLU A 424 -14.15 15.20 11.27
C GLU A 424 -13.22 13.98 11.29
N THR A 425 -13.31 13.07 10.33
CA THR A 425 -12.47 11.85 10.25
C THR A 425 -11.09 12.09 9.64
N LEU A 426 -10.97 13.14 8.81
CA LEU A 426 -9.71 13.62 8.21
C LEU A 426 -8.91 14.58 9.12
N LYS A 427 -9.29 14.74 10.40
CA LYS A 427 -8.44 15.34 11.45
C LYS A 427 -7.16 14.53 11.55
N ALA A 428 -6.20 14.93 10.73
CA ALA A 428 -4.86 14.43 10.59
C ALA A 428 -4.27 14.01 11.93
N ARG A 429 -3.97 12.72 12.08
CA ARG A 429 -3.18 12.14 13.18
C ARG A 429 -1.71 12.55 13.09
N GLY A 430 -1.45 13.83 12.84
CA GLY A 430 -0.13 14.40 12.72
C GLY A 430 0.14 15.39 13.84
N LEU A 431 1.38 15.45 14.31
CA LEU A 431 1.80 16.46 15.28
C LEU A 431 2.03 17.79 14.57
N ARG A 432 1.49 18.87 15.14
CA ARG A 432 1.61 20.23 14.60
C ARG A 432 2.72 20.99 15.31
N PHE A 433 3.62 21.58 14.53
CA PHE A 433 4.68 22.46 15.01
C PHE A 433 4.70 23.80 14.25
N PRO A 434 5.22 24.88 14.87
CA PRO A 434 5.48 26.13 14.16
C PRO A 434 6.50 25.95 13.02
N LEU A 435 6.44 26.79 11.98
CA LEU A 435 7.39 26.75 10.86
C LEU A 435 8.86 26.89 11.29
N SER A 436 9.13 27.55 12.42
CA SER A 436 10.48 27.64 13.01
C SER A 436 11.10 26.28 13.33
N HIS A 437 10.29 25.23 13.50
CA HIS A 437 10.77 23.88 13.85
C HIS A 437 11.22 23.06 12.62
N THR A 438 11.08 23.59 11.41
CA THR A 438 11.41 22.89 10.15
C THR A 438 12.84 22.36 10.14
N GLU A 439 13.82 23.17 10.52
CA GLU A 439 15.23 22.78 10.44
C GLU A 439 15.62 21.72 11.46
N ALA A 440 15.01 21.73 12.65
CA ALA A 440 15.19 20.68 13.64
C ALA A 440 14.52 19.36 13.21
N LEU A 441 13.34 19.43 12.60
CA LEU A 441 12.67 18.27 12.03
C LEU A 441 13.47 17.68 10.85
N LYS A 442 14.00 18.52 9.94
CA LYS A 442 14.92 18.09 8.86
C LYS A 442 16.21 17.47 9.40
N GLN A 443 16.75 18.00 10.50
CA GLN A 443 17.91 17.42 11.18
C GLN A 443 17.61 16.02 11.71
N LEU A 444 16.43 15.81 12.30
CA LEU A 444 16.02 14.49 12.76
C LEU A 444 15.93 13.50 11.60
N LEU A 445 15.38 13.88 10.44
CA LEU A 445 15.28 12.99 9.27
C LEU A 445 16.62 12.59 8.64
N THR A 446 17.70 13.31 8.93
CA THR A 446 19.00 13.11 8.25
C THR A 446 20.06 12.48 9.14
N ILE A 447 19.86 12.50 10.46
CA ILE A 447 20.85 12.02 11.42
C ILE A 447 20.21 10.92 12.27
N ASP A 448 20.84 9.75 12.30
CA ASP A 448 20.35 8.60 13.06
C ASP A 448 20.22 8.89 14.56
N THR A 449 21.14 9.68 15.11
CA THR A 449 21.10 10.05 16.53
C THR A 449 21.53 11.48 16.79
N VAL A 450 20.81 12.19 17.65
CA VAL A 450 21.09 13.58 18.00
C VAL A 450 20.91 13.82 19.50
N LEU A 451 21.72 14.69 20.10
CA LEU A 451 21.45 15.18 21.46
C LEU A 451 20.35 16.22 21.40
N VAL A 452 19.38 16.19 22.33
CA VAL A 452 18.24 17.12 22.31
C VAL A 452 18.70 18.58 22.30
N LYS A 453 19.75 18.93 23.04
CA LYS A 453 20.33 20.29 23.04
C LYS A 453 20.90 20.75 21.70
N ASP A 454 21.26 19.83 20.82
CA ASP A 454 21.85 20.10 19.50
C ASP A 454 20.79 20.22 18.40
N LEU A 455 19.49 20.10 18.76
CA LEU A 455 18.39 20.39 17.85
C LEU A 455 18.46 21.86 17.40
N ARG A 456 18.29 22.09 16.10
CA ARG A 456 18.33 23.42 15.45
C ARG A 456 17.09 24.28 15.81
N LEU A 457 17.00 24.64 17.07
CA LEU A 457 16.00 25.55 17.66
C LEU A 457 16.72 26.54 18.59
N ASP A 458 16.16 27.75 18.71
CA ASP A 458 16.79 28.83 19.47
C ASP A 458 16.66 28.63 20.99
N LEU A 459 15.53 28.11 21.46
CA LEU A 459 15.21 27.96 22.88
C LEU A 459 15.32 26.49 23.32
N ASP A 460 15.98 26.23 24.44
CA ASP A 460 16.09 24.88 25.00
C ASP A 460 14.73 24.29 25.39
N ALA A 461 13.77 25.13 25.79
CA ALA A 461 12.39 24.71 26.04
C ALA A 461 11.71 24.16 24.77
N ASP A 462 11.96 24.76 23.60
CA ASP A 462 11.39 24.29 22.33
C ASP A 462 12.02 22.95 21.91
N LYS A 463 13.31 22.76 22.18
CA LYS A 463 14.02 21.49 21.94
C LYS A 463 13.44 20.35 22.78
N GLU A 464 13.26 20.57 24.08
CA GLU A 464 12.64 19.58 24.97
C GLU A 464 11.19 19.32 24.59
N ASN A 465 10.40 20.35 24.27
CA ASN A 465 9.00 20.19 23.84
C ASN A 465 8.88 19.39 22.54
N LEU A 466 9.72 19.69 21.53
CA LEU A 466 9.76 18.92 20.28
C LEU A 466 10.06 17.45 20.56
N ALA A 467 11.10 17.16 21.34
CA ALA A 467 11.45 15.79 21.69
C ALA A 467 10.32 15.09 22.46
N LEU A 468 9.70 15.78 23.43
CA LEU A 468 8.60 15.24 24.21
C LEU A 468 7.38 14.90 23.33
N SER A 469 6.97 15.80 22.44
CA SER A 469 5.84 15.58 21.53
C SER A 469 6.06 14.40 20.58
N LEU A 470 7.28 14.26 20.04
CA LEU A 470 7.60 13.10 19.20
C LEU A 470 7.63 11.79 20.02
N TRP A 471 8.12 11.85 21.26
CA TRP A 471 8.18 10.70 22.15
C TRP A 471 6.79 10.22 22.57
N THR A 472 5.84 11.13 22.80
CA THR A 472 4.44 10.76 23.14
C THR A 472 3.73 9.97 22.04
N GLU A 473 4.17 10.09 20.79
CA GLU A 473 3.68 9.31 19.65
C GLU A 473 4.58 8.11 19.30
N CYS A 474 5.52 7.75 20.17
CA CYS A 474 6.51 6.69 19.94
C CYS A 474 7.41 6.89 18.69
N LEU A 475 7.57 8.14 18.24
CA LEU A 475 8.36 8.47 17.05
C LEU A 475 9.85 8.64 17.34
N ILE A 476 10.22 8.75 18.62
CA ILE A 476 11.62 8.76 19.05
C ILE A 476 11.82 7.86 20.27
N ALA A 477 13.05 7.38 20.45
CA ALA A 477 13.50 6.70 21.66
C ALA A 477 14.73 7.39 22.25
N VAL A 478 14.84 7.36 23.58
CA VAL A 478 16.01 7.87 24.33
C VAL A 478 17.02 6.73 24.50
N ILE A 479 18.29 6.99 24.17
CA ILE A 479 19.41 6.04 24.24
C ILE A 479 20.36 6.41 25.38
#